data_AF-A0A6I2SRE8-F1
#
_entry.id   AF-A0A6I2SRE8-F1
#
_cell.length_a   1.000
_cell.length_b   1.000
_cell.length_c   1.000
_cell.angle_alpha   90.00
_cell.angle_beta   90.00
_cell.angle_gamma   90.00
#
_symmetry.space_group_name_H-M   'P 1'
#
loop_
_entity.id
_entity.type
_entity.pdbx_description
1 polymer ?
#
loop_
_entity_poly.entity_id
_entity_poly.type
_entity_poly.pdbx_seq_one_letter_code
_entity_poly.pdbx_strand_id
1 'polypeptide(L)'
;MRLEHDDTEERRPMALTLLSGLYLFFFLVSASTFGNPFPFLGKIYSGSAAKVLVIADCLICLYLLLGILKRQYLTWYLLLVYNLFEVLNTIINLNFITPAEIERVIGVQVHKEGLWINNIAAALAILLLSQFIYRSKHHFSNRQKYLF
;
A
#
# COMPACT_ATOMS: atom_id res chain seq x y z
N MET A 1 -16.56 5.32 47.20
CA MET A 1 -15.77 4.41 46.35
C MET A 1 -16.73 3.71 45.40
N ARG A 2 -16.90 4.25 44.19
CA ARG A 2 -17.59 3.58 43.07
C ARG A 2 -16.72 3.90 41.87
N LEU A 3 -16.04 2.87 41.36
CA LEU A 3 -15.18 2.94 40.20
C LEU A 3 -16.10 3.21 39.00
N GLU A 4 -16.15 4.44 38.53
CA GLU A 4 -16.51 4.71 37.15
C GLU A 4 -15.37 4.10 36.31
N HIS A 5 -15.60 2.88 35.84
CA HIS A 5 -14.80 2.33 34.76
C HIS A 5 -14.97 3.31 33.59
N ASP A 6 -13.86 3.95 33.25
CA ASP A 6 -13.65 4.80 32.09
C ASP A 6 -13.79 3.95 30.81
N ASP A 7 -15.01 3.44 30.57
CA ASP A 7 -15.43 2.67 29.39
C ASP A 7 -15.57 3.58 28.15
N THR A 8 -14.82 4.67 28.13
CA THR A 8 -14.50 5.45 26.94
C THR A 8 -13.15 5.02 26.39
N GLU A 9 -12.95 3.71 26.21
CA GLU A 9 -12.08 3.25 25.13
C GLU A 9 -12.66 3.82 23.83
N GLU A 10 -12.12 4.98 23.44
CA GLU A 10 -12.50 5.81 22.31
C GLU A 10 -12.65 4.94 21.05
N ARG A 11 -13.87 4.46 20.82
CA ARG A 11 -14.22 3.43 19.83
C ARG A 11 -13.55 3.79 18.52
N ARG A 12 -12.68 2.89 18.02
CA ARG A 12 -11.91 3.19 16.81
C ARG A 12 -12.86 3.63 15.69
N PRO A 13 -12.65 4.81 15.09
CA PRO A 13 -13.51 5.28 14.02
C PRO A 13 -13.46 4.28 12.87
N MET A 14 -14.62 3.98 12.28
CA MET A 14 -14.77 2.96 11.23
C MET A 14 -13.79 3.18 10.06
N ALA A 15 -13.46 4.44 9.76
CA ALA A 15 -12.48 4.82 8.75
C ALA A 15 -11.08 4.23 9.01
N LEU A 16 -10.61 4.24 10.26
CA LEU A 16 -9.30 3.66 10.62
C LEU A 16 -9.31 2.13 10.59
N THR A 17 -10.44 1.51 10.95
CA THR A 17 -10.61 0.06 10.84
C THR A 17 -10.58 -0.38 9.38
N LEU A 18 -11.29 0.33 8.50
CA LEU A 18 -11.26 0.08 7.05
C LEU A 18 -9.85 0.25 6.49
N LEU A 19 -9.16 1.32 6.88
CA LEU A 19 -7.80 1.58 6.44
C LEU A 19 -6.81 0.50 6.91
N SER A 20 -6.97 0.03 8.16
CA SER A 20 -6.17 -1.08 8.69
C SER A 20 -6.41 -2.36 7.89
N GLY A 21 -7.68 -2.68 7.59
CA GLY A 21 -8.03 -3.84 6.76
C GLY A 21 -7.45 -3.76 5.35
N LEU A 22 -7.48 -2.57 4.74
CA LEU A 22 -6.96 -2.36 3.39
C LEU A 22 -5.43 -2.46 3.31
N TYR A 23 -4.70 -1.89 4.27
CA TYR A 23 -3.24 -2.03 4.31
C TYR A 23 -2.79 -3.44 4.71
N LEU A 24 -3.57 -4.14 5.52
CA LEU A 24 -3.36 -5.57 5.75
C LEU A 24 -3.58 -6.36 4.45
N PHE A 25 -4.61 -6.02 3.67
CA PHE A 25 -4.85 -6.64 2.37
C PHE A 25 -3.69 -6.37 1.40
N PHE A 26 -3.19 -5.13 1.29
CA PHE A 26 -2.02 -4.81 0.48
C PHE A 26 -0.77 -5.57 0.90
N PHE A 27 -0.53 -5.67 2.21
CA PHE A 27 0.54 -6.51 2.75
C PHE A 27 0.40 -7.98 2.29
N LEU A 28 -0.79 -8.56 2.41
CA LEU A 28 -1.04 -9.95 2.00
C LEU A 28 -0.85 -10.15 0.49
N VAL A 29 -1.33 -9.21 -0.33
CA VAL A 29 -1.12 -9.22 -1.78
C VAL A 29 0.37 -9.16 -2.09
N SER A 30 1.11 -8.22 -1.51
CA SER A 30 2.56 -8.11 -1.69
C SER A 30 3.29 -9.38 -1.27
N ALA A 31 2.99 -9.93 -0.09
CA ALA A 31 3.55 -11.17 0.40
C ALA A 31 3.25 -12.37 -0.53
N SER A 32 2.05 -12.42 -1.13
CA SER A 32 1.68 -13.47 -2.09
C SER A 32 2.48 -13.42 -3.39
N THR A 33 3.07 -12.26 -3.72
CA THR A 33 3.97 -12.10 -4.88
C THR A 33 5.41 -12.52 -4.59
N PHE A 34 5.72 -12.98 -3.38
CA PHE A 34 7.08 -13.39 -3.04
C PHE A 34 7.58 -14.52 -3.94
N GLY A 35 8.75 -14.32 -4.54
CA GLY A 35 9.35 -15.26 -5.48
C GLY A 35 8.92 -15.05 -6.93
N ASN A 36 7.93 -14.20 -7.21
CA ASN A 36 7.58 -13.78 -8.55
C ASN A 36 8.41 -12.57 -9.02
N PRO A 37 8.51 -12.35 -10.33
CA PRO A 37 9.12 -11.15 -10.90
C PRO A 37 8.38 -9.89 -10.42
N PHE A 38 9.13 -8.87 -10.03
CA PHE A 38 8.59 -7.65 -9.43
C PHE A 38 8.86 -6.43 -10.33
N PRO A 39 7.82 -5.76 -10.85
CA PRO A 39 7.97 -4.58 -11.69
C PRO A 39 8.25 -3.34 -10.83
N PHE A 40 9.39 -2.70 -11.05
CA PHE A 40 9.82 -1.54 -10.28
C PHE A 40 10.53 -0.53 -11.17
N LEU A 41 10.06 0.72 -11.14
CA LEU A 41 10.61 1.85 -11.87
C LEU A 41 10.91 1.55 -13.34
N GLY A 42 9.99 0.87 -14.02
CA GLY A 42 10.07 0.59 -15.46
C GLY A 42 10.91 -0.62 -15.83
N LYS A 43 11.33 -1.43 -14.86
CA LYS A 43 12.08 -2.67 -15.09
C LYS A 43 11.47 -3.82 -14.32
N ILE A 44 11.52 -5.02 -14.91
CA ILE A 44 11.12 -6.24 -14.21
C ILE A 44 12.34 -6.84 -13.54
N TYR A 45 12.35 -6.84 -12.21
CA TYR A 45 13.38 -7.50 -11.43
C TYR A 45 13.00 -8.97 -11.21
N SER A 46 14.00 -9.86 -11.20
CA SER A 46 13.83 -11.29 -10.95
C SER A 46 14.90 -11.81 -9.96
N GLY A 47 14.68 -13.02 -9.44
CA GLY A 47 15.61 -13.66 -8.50
C GLY A 47 15.73 -12.91 -7.16
N SER A 48 16.95 -12.71 -6.67
CA SER A 48 17.19 -12.11 -5.36
C SER A 48 16.74 -10.64 -5.26
N ALA A 49 16.90 -9.86 -6.33
CA ALA A 49 16.50 -8.45 -6.33
C ALA A 49 14.97 -8.29 -6.17
N ALA A 50 14.18 -9.11 -6.87
CA ALA A 50 12.72 -9.13 -6.72
C ALA A 50 12.30 -9.48 -5.29
N LYS A 51 12.92 -10.50 -4.68
CA LYS A 51 12.64 -10.90 -3.30
C LYS A 51 12.92 -9.77 -2.31
N VAL A 52 14.02 -9.05 -2.46
CA VAL A 52 14.37 -7.90 -1.60
C VAL A 52 13.33 -6.79 -1.73
N LEU A 53 12.89 -6.47 -2.96
CA LEU A 53 11.86 -5.46 -3.20
C LEU A 53 10.52 -5.84 -2.57
N VAL A 54 10.07 -7.08 -2.74
CA VAL A 54 8.83 -7.58 -2.09
C VAL A 54 8.93 -7.52 -0.57
N ILE A 55 10.07 -7.91 0.01
CA ILE A 55 10.28 -7.81 1.47
C ILE A 55 10.22 -6.36 1.93
N ALA A 56 10.89 -5.44 1.20
CA ALA A 56 10.87 -4.03 1.55
C ALA A 56 9.45 -3.46 1.50
N ASP A 57 8.67 -3.80 0.47
CA ASP A 57 7.29 -3.38 0.34
C ASP A 57 6.39 -3.95 1.46
N CYS A 58 6.54 -5.24 1.78
CA CYS A 58 5.89 -5.87 2.92
C CYS A 58 6.19 -5.14 4.25
N LEU A 59 7.46 -4.79 4.48
CA LEU A 59 7.88 -4.06 5.69
C LEU A 59 7.27 -2.66 5.75
N ILE A 60 7.21 -1.95 4.61
CA ILE A 60 6.56 -0.64 4.53
C ILE A 60 5.06 -0.77 4.82
N CYS A 61 4.36 -1.72 4.19
CA CYS A 61 2.94 -1.96 4.44
C CYS A 61 2.67 -2.29 5.92
N LEU A 62 3.50 -3.14 6.53
CA LEU A 62 3.37 -3.48 7.95
C LEU A 62 3.63 -2.27 8.85
N TYR A 63 4.63 -1.46 8.54
CA TYR A 63 4.93 -0.23 9.27
C TYR A 63 3.74 0.76 9.20
N LEU A 64 3.18 0.96 8.01
CA LEU A 64 2.01 1.81 7.80
C LEU A 64 0.79 1.27 8.56
N LEU A 65 0.55 -0.04 8.53
CA LEU A 65 -0.52 -0.70 9.29
C LEU A 65 -0.37 -0.43 10.79
N LEU A 66 0.82 -0.68 11.37
CA LEU A 66 1.09 -0.41 12.78
C LEU A 66 0.90 1.07 13.12
N GLY A 67 1.34 1.96 12.23
CA GLY A 67 1.15 3.39 12.34
C GLY A 67 -0.32 3.83 12.34
N ILE A 68 -1.17 3.17 11.54
CA ILE A 68 -2.63 3.39 11.51
C ILE A 68 -3.24 2.93 12.83
N LEU A 69 -2.85 1.75 13.31
CA LEU A 69 -3.33 1.20 14.58
C LEU A 69 -2.97 2.14 15.75
N LYS A 70 -1.80 2.76 15.71
CA LYS A 70 -1.36 3.76 16.70
C LYS A 70 -1.86 5.19 16.44
N ARG A 71 -2.65 5.42 15.38
CA ARG A 71 -3.21 6.73 14.97
C ARG A 71 -2.17 7.85 14.82
N GLN A 72 -0.96 7.52 14.40
CA GLN A 72 0.16 8.47 14.36
C GLN A 72 0.02 9.48 13.21
N TYR A 73 0.28 10.76 13.51
CA TYR A 73 0.21 11.82 12.50
C TYR A 73 1.30 11.68 11.41
N LEU A 74 2.48 11.15 11.74
CA LEU A 74 3.51 10.85 10.74
C LEU A 74 3.03 9.80 9.74
N THR A 75 2.31 8.78 10.21
CA THR A 75 1.77 7.72 9.35
C THR A 75 0.83 8.30 8.31
N TRP A 76 0.02 9.31 8.66
CA TRP A 76 -0.83 9.98 7.68
C TRP A 76 -0.05 10.53 6.48
N TYR A 77 1.10 11.18 6.71
CA TYR A 77 1.97 11.62 5.62
C TYR A 77 2.59 10.45 4.85
N LEU A 78 3.09 9.44 5.58
CA LEU A 78 3.73 8.28 4.96
C LEU A 78 2.76 7.50 4.07
N LEU A 79 1.49 7.38 4.47
CA LEU A 79 0.44 6.76 3.67
C LEU A 79 0.23 7.51 2.34
N LEU A 80 0.19 8.84 2.38
CA LEU A 80 0.04 9.65 1.16
C LEU A 80 1.27 9.56 0.26
N VAL A 81 2.48 9.60 0.83
CA VAL A 81 3.74 9.48 0.08
C VAL A 81 3.87 8.09 -0.53
N TYR A 82 3.57 7.04 0.23
CA TYR A 82 3.62 5.66 -0.25
C TYR A 82 2.61 5.43 -1.39
N ASN A 83 1.36 5.88 -1.22
CA ASN A 83 0.37 5.74 -2.29
C ASN A 83 0.74 6.55 -3.54
N LEU A 84 1.31 7.74 -3.38
CA LEU A 84 1.81 8.52 -4.51
C LEU A 84 2.95 7.77 -5.21
N PHE A 85 3.86 7.19 -4.44
CA PHE A 85 4.95 6.36 -4.97
C PHE A 85 4.41 5.17 -5.79
N GLU A 86 3.42 4.45 -5.27
CA GLU A 86 2.78 3.33 -5.99
C GLU A 86 2.12 3.77 -7.31
N VAL A 87 1.43 4.92 -7.31
CA VAL A 87 0.84 5.48 -8.53
C VAL A 87 1.93 5.84 -9.55
N LEU A 88 2.99 6.52 -9.11
CA LEU A 88 4.10 6.88 -9.99
C LEU A 88 4.82 5.62 -10.51
N ASN A 89 5.06 4.63 -9.66
CA ASN A 89 5.67 3.36 -10.05
C ASN A 89 4.80 2.65 -11.10
N THR A 90 3.48 2.62 -10.90
CA THR A 90 2.52 2.05 -11.87
C THR A 90 2.57 2.79 -13.21
N ILE A 91 2.57 4.13 -13.20
CA ILE A 91 2.67 4.95 -14.42
C ILE A 91 3.99 4.68 -15.15
N ILE A 92 5.11 4.67 -14.43
CA ILE A 92 6.43 4.40 -15.02
C ILE A 92 6.44 2.97 -15.58
N ASN A 93 6.00 1.98 -14.83
CA ASN A 93 5.92 0.59 -15.28
C ASN A 93 5.09 0.46 -16.56
N LEU A 94 3.95 1.14 -16.65
CA LEU A 94 3.07 1.10 -17.82
C LEU A 94 3.71 1.75 -19.07
N ASN A 95 4.53 2.78 -18.89
CA ASN A 95 5.19 3.48 -20.00
C ASN A 95 6.49 2.79 -20.46
N PHE A 96 7.22 2.16 -19.55
CA PHE A 96 8.57 1.63 -19.82
C PHE A 96 8.62 0.10 -19.98
N ILE A 97 7.71 -0.65 -19.35
CA ILE A 97 7.67 -2.11 -19.49
C ILE A 97 6.82 -2.47 -20.70
N THR A 98 7.46 -3.06 -21.70
CA THR A 98 6.75 -3.50 -22.90
C THR A 98 5.97 -4.80 -22.63
N PRO A 99 4.83 -5.01 -23.30
CA PRO A 99 4.10 -6.27 -23.19
C PRO A 99 4.96 -7.49 -23.55
N ALA A 100 5.89 -7.34 -24.50
CA ALA A 100 6.82 -8.41 -24.89
C ALA A 100 7.77 -8.81 -23.75
N GLU A 101 8.21 -7.86 -22.92
CA GLU A 101 9.01 -8.16 -21.73
C GLU A 101 8.20 -8.91 -20.67
N ILE A 102 6.93 -8.53 -20.49
CA ILE A 102 6.03 -9.22 -19.57
C ILE A 102 5.76 -10.66 -20.04
N GLU A 103 5.46 -10.84 -21.33
CA GLU A 103 5.26 -12.17 -21.94
C GLU A 103 6.50 -13.05 -21.80
N ARG A 104 7.69 -12.48 -22.00
CA ARG A 104 8.96 -13.20 -21.83
C ARG A 104 9.18 -13.68 -20.40
N VAL A 105 8.70 -12.93 -19.42
CA VAL A 105 8.91 -13.21 -18.00
C VAL A 105 7.83 -14.14 -17.42
N ILE A 106 6.57 -13.96 -17.84
CA ILE A 106 5.42 -14.74 -17.37
C ILE A 106 5.22 -16.02 -18.19
N GLY A 107 5.74 -16.07 -19.42
CA GLY A 107 5.62 -17.21 -20.33
C GLY A 107 4.23 -17.40 -20.93
N VAL A 108 3.35 -16.40 -20.81
CA VAL A 108 1.96 -16.40 -21.30
C VAL A 108 1.73 -15.15 -22.13
N GLN A 109 0.95 -15.26 -23.20
CA GLN A 109 0.56 -14.08 -23.98
C GLN A 109 -0.28 -13.12 -23.15
N VAL A 110 0.08 -11.84 -23.21
CA VAL A 110 -0.57 -10.80 -22.40
C VAL A 110 -1.45 -9.96 -23.31
N HIS A 111 -2.76 -9.97 -23.05
CA HIS A 111 -3.68 -9.02 -23.68
C HIS A 111 -3.31 -7.61 -23.25
N LYS A 112 -2.74 -6.83 -24.17
CA LYS A 112 -2.28 -5.46 -23.93
C LYS A 112 -3.38 -4.60 -23.32
N GLU A 113 -4.57 -4.59 -23.92
CA GLU A 113 -5.71 -3.79 -23.43
C GLU A 113 -6.11 -4.16 -21.99
N GLY A 114 -6.15 -5.46 -21.67
CA GLY A 114 -6.47 -5.93 -20.32
C GLY A 114 -5.42 -5.51 -19.28
N LEU A 115 -4.14 -5.54 -19.64
CA LEU A 115 -3.06 -5.07 -18.78
C LEU A 115 -3.19 -3.57 -18.50
N TRP A 116 -3.46 -2.76 -19.54
CA TRP A 116 -3.64 -1.32 -19.40
C TRP A 116 -4.84 -0.99 -18.52
N ILE A 117 -5.99 -1.63 -18.74
CA ILE A 117 -7.21 -1.41 -17.94
C ILE A 117 -6.95 -1.76 -16.46
N ASN A 118 -6.30 -2.90 -16.19
CA ASN A 118 -6.04 -3.32 -14.81
C ASN A 118 -5.09 -2.36 -14.07
N ASN A 119 -4.03 -1.90 -14.73
CA ASN A 119 -3.10 -0.93 -14.14
C ASN A 119 -3.75 0.44 -13.93
N ILE A 120 -4.57 0.91 -14.87
CA ILE A 120 -5.33 2.17 -14.71
C ILE A 120 -6.32 2.04 -13.55
N ALA A 121 -7.05 0.93 -13.46
CA ALA A 121 -7.99 0.67 -12.37
C ALA A 121 -7.26 0.64 -11.01
N ALA A 122 -6.10 -0.02 -10.93
CA ALA A 122 -5.27 -0.04 -9.72
C ALA A 122 -4.79 1.36 -9.33
N ALA A 123 -4.25 2.14 -10.28
CA ALA A 123 -3.81 3.51 -10.03
C ALA A 123 -4.97 4.41 -9.55
N LEU A 124 -6.15 4.29 -10.17
CA LEU A 124 -7.35 5.02 -9.76
C LEU A 124 -7.82 4.61 -8.36
N ALA A 125 -7.79 3.31 -8.03
CA ALA A 125 -8.13 2.83 -6.70
C ALA A 125 -7.18 3.41 -5.62
N ILE A 126 -5.88 3.47 -5.91
CA ILE A 126 -4.88 4.07 -5.00
C ILE A 126 -5.07 5.59 -4.87
N LEU A 127 -5.45 6.28 -5.95
CA LEU A 127 -5.79 7.71 -5.89
C LEU A 127 -7.04 7.97 -5.04
N LEU A 128 -8.10 7.18 -5.20
CA LEU A 128 -9.30 7.26 -4.38
C LEU A 128 -8.99 6.96 -2.91
N LEU A 129 -8.14 5.96 -2.65
CA LEU A 129 -7.65 5.67 -1.31
C LEU A 129 -6.87 6.87 -0.73
N SER A 130 -6.00 7.49 -1.53
CA SER A 130 -5.25 8.67 -1.11
C SER A 130 -6.17 9.83 -0.73
N GLN A 131 -7.24 10.06 -1.51
CA GLN A 131 -8.26 11.05 -1.19
C GLN A 131 -9.01 10.70 0.11
N PHE A 132 -9.35 9.42 0.32
CA PHE A 132 -9.98 8.94 1.55
C PHE A 132 -9.08 9.14 2.78
N ILE A 133 -7.78 8.84 2.65
CA ILE A 133 -6.77 9.05 3.70
C ILE A 133 -6.61 10.53 4.00
N TYR A 134 -6.54 11.38 2.97
CA TYR A 134 -6.44 12.83 3.13
C TYR A 134 -7.64 13.39 3.92
N ARG A 135 -8.86 12.96 3.60
CA ARG A 135 -10.08 13.35 4.35
C ARG A 135 -10.10 12.79 5.78
N SER A 136 -9.49 11.64 6.00
CA SER A 136 -9.42 10.98 7.31
C SER A 136 -8.36 11.57 8.25
N LYS A 137 -7.68 12.66 7.86
CA LYS A 137 -6.62 13.33 8.63
C LYS A 137 -6.97 13.54 10.11
N HIS A 138 -8.21 13.94 10.41
CA HIS A 138 -8.65 14.26 11.77
C HIS A 138 -8.59 13.07 12.74
N HIS A 139 -8.56 11.83 12.24
CA HIS A 139 -8.44 10.63 13.06
C HIS A 139 -7.00 10.32 13.48
N PHE A 140 -6.00 10.97 12.87
CA PHE A 140 -4.60 10.85 13.24
C PHE A 140 -4.23 11.98 14.20
N SER A 141 -3.78 11.62 15.40
CA SER A 141 -3.47 12.58 16.47
C SER A 141 -2.07 12.34 17.00
N ASN A 142 -1.36 13.42 17.30
CA ASN A 142 0.05 13.40 17.68
C ASN A 142 0.25 13.17 19.19
N ARG A 143 -0.59 12.36 19.84
CA ARG A 143 -0.41 12.02 21.27
C ARG A 143 0.92 11.32 21.53
N GLN A 144 1.49 10.65 20.52
CA GLN A 144 2.87 10.16 20.51
C GLN A 144 3.51 10.47 19.14
N LYS A 145 4.58 11.27 19.13
CA LYS A 145 5.35 11.65 17.92
C LYS A 145 6.13 10.48 17.30
N TYR A 146 6.30 9.38 18.04
CA TYR A 146 7.13 8.24 17.66
C TYR A 146 6.43 6.90 17.91
N LEU A 147 6.84 5.87 17.16
CA LEU A 147 6.37 4.48 17.29
C LEU A 147 6.90 3.78 18.54
N PHE A 148 7.80 4.45 19.27
CA PHE A 148 8.37 4.12 20.56
C PHE A 148 8.32 5.34 21.48
#